data_AF-A0A2H9PGW0-F1
#
_entry.id   AF-A0A2H9PGW0-F1
#
_cell.length_a   1.000
_cell.length_b   1.000
_cell.length_c   1.000
_cell.angle_alpha   90.00
_cell.angle_beta   90.00
_cell.angle_gamma   90.00
#
_symmetry.space_group_name_H-M   'P 1'
#
loop_
_entity.id
_entity.type
_entity.pdbx_description
1 polymer ?
#
loop_
_entity_poly.entity_id
_entity_poly.type
_entity_poly.pdbx_seq_one_letter_code
_entity_poly.pdbx_strand_id
1 'polypeptide(L)'
;MINLENYLDKFPENFVIFGVDNILKQIHAGNKIDVFKLVRDKVHISTYYYWLNGKSPIPLKYLRNLQSIDENIMEKIYKEFTFISSRRVKCVLPKVIGKKLSYLIGVIHGDGSIDKSRRYVTITCESREYLEKILKPIIKDVFDYTPKTYDMDRGKYYRLIIGNKVINHFFSLFSPVGNKKGKIKIPKIVLKNKKLLISYLSGLFDTDGCLSNVEKGTKSLFFVFLQADKRFVEDVSAALKRLNISNRIYKFPSPSKPGEINRDLIEWRIYIGSKKILRDFLIKIPFHHPLKNKRREIILKIL
;
A
#
# COMPACT_ATOMS: atom_id res chain seq x y z
N MET A 1 -13.50 9.05 0.67
CA MET A 1 -12.33 8.71 -0.19
C MET A 1 -11.69 10.03 -0.60
N ILE A 2 -10.46 10.04 -1.10
CA ILE A 2 -9.83 11.25 -1.66
C ILE A 2 -9.28 10.89 -3.04
N ASN A 3 -9.44 11.78 -4.03
CA ASN A 3 -8.86 11.57 -5.36
C ASN A 3 -7.33 11.53 -5.30
N LEU A 4 -6.74 10.61 -6.04
CA LEU A 4 -5.30 10.55 -6.24
C LEU A 4 -4.93 11.47 -7.40
N GLU A 5 -3.84 12.21 -7.24
CA GLU A 5 -3.17 12.90 -8.34
C GLU A 5 -2.78 11.89 -9.42
N ASN A 6 -2.73 12.35 -10.67
CA ASN A 6 -2.28 11.54 -11.77
C ASN A 6 -0.86 11.01 -11.51
N TYR A 7 -0.75 9.70 -11.50
CA TYR A 7 0.50 8.99 -11.24
C TYR A 7 1.07 8.31 -12.48
N LEU A 8 0.40 8.41 -13.64
CA LEU A 8 0.85 7.75 -14.87
C LEU A 8 2.21 8.28 -15.34
N ASP A 9 2.52 9.56 -15.10
CA ASP A 9 3.82 10.14 -15.45
C ASP A 9 4.98 9.59 -14.62
N LYS A 10 4.68 9.05 -13.43
CA LYS A 10 5.67 8.43 -12.54
C LYS A 10 5.97 6.97 -12.93
N PHE A 11 5.27 6.42 -13.91
CA PHE A 11 5.39 5.02 -14.29
C PHE A 11 6.39 4.78 -15.44
N PRO A 12 6.92 3.56 -15.57
CA PRO A 12 7.78 3.20 -16.70
C PRO A 12 7.05 3.35 -18.05
N GLU A 13 7.76 3.90 -19.03
CA GLU A 13 7.26 4.13 -20.40
C GLU A 13 6.77 2.87 -21.11
N ASN A 14 7.30 1.71 -20.74
CA ASN A 14 6.97 0.43 -21.34
C ASN A 14 5.70 -0.22 -20.76
N PHE A 15 5.06 0.41 -19.77
CA PHE A 15 3.73 -0.02 -19.34
C PHE A 15 2.70 0.34 -20.41
N VAL A 16 1.69 -0.49 -20.55
CA VAL A 16 0.67 -0.35 -21.59
C VAL A 16 -0.70 -0.10 -20.97
N ILE A 17 -1.45 0.82 -21.58
CA ILE A 17 -2.75 1.31 -21.12
C ILE A 17 -3.86 0.76 -22.01
N PHE A 18 -4.99 0.41 -21.40
CA PHE A 18 -6.19 -0.09 -22.07
C PHE A 18 -7.35 0.90 -21.89
N GLY A 19 -8.28 0.91 -22.86
CA GLY A 19 -9.53 1.67 -22.78
C GLY A 19 -9.38 3.17 -22.99
N VAL A 20 -8.43 3.59 -23.83
CA VAL A 20 -8.19 5.01 -24.17
C VAL A 20 -8.20 5.25 -25.68
N ASP A 21 -8.81 4.34 -26.45
CA ASP A 21 -8.86 4.41 -27.91
C ASP A 21 -9.73 5.57 -28.41
N ASN A 22 -10.80 5.92 -27.70
CA ASN A 22 -11.63 7.09 -28.04
C ASN A 22 -10.85 8.40 -27.94
N ILE A 23 -10.03 8.55 -26.91
CA ILE A 23 -9.14 9.70 -26.76
C ILE A 23 -8.16 9.76 -27.94
N LEU A 24 -7.55 8.62 -28.31
CA LEU A 24 -6.63 8.57 -29.44
C LEU A 24 -7.32 8.90 -30.78
N LYS A 25 -8.55 8.40 -31.00
CA LYS A 25 -9.36 8.71 -32.18
C LYS A 25 -9.65 10.21 -32.31
N GLN A 26 -10.05 10.85 -31.20
CA GLN A 26 -10.33 12.30 -31.17
C GLN A 26 -9.09 13.12 -31.56
N ILE A 27 -7.93 12.80 -30.97
CA ILE A 27 -6.68 13.49 -31.28
C ILE A 27 -6.26 13.23 -32.74
N HIS A 28 -6.39 11.99 -33.22
CA HIS A 28 -6.08 11.65 -34.61
C HIS A 28 -6.93 12.43 -35.62
N ALA A 29 -8.24 12.54 -35.38
CA ALA A 29 -9.15 13.22 -36.29
C ALA A 29 -8.79 14.71 -36.45
N GLY A 30 -8.37 15.37 -35.37
CA GLY A 30 -7.99 16.80 -35.39
C GLY A 30 -6.54 17.07 -35.81
N ASN A 31 -5.61 16.13 -35.64
CA ASN A 31 -4.16 16.37 -35.74
C ASN A 31 -3.41 15.27 -36.50
N LYS A 32 -4.03 14.73 -37.56
CA LYS A 32 -3.56 13.51 -38.24
C LYS A 32 -2.08 13.53 -38.59
N ILE A 33 -1.57 14.63 -39.17
CA ILE A 33 -0.16 14.74 -39.60
C ILE A 33 0.79 14.67 -38.40
N ASP A 34 0.51 15.41 -37.33
CA ASP A 34 1.39 15.49 -36.16
C ASP A 34 1.38 14.20 -35.34
N VAL A 35 0.20 13.57 -35.19
CA VAL A 35 0.07 12.26 -34.56
C VAL A 35 0.87 11.20 -35.32
N PHE A 36 0.89 11.27 -36.65
CA PHE A 36 1.67 10.35 -37.47
C PHE A 36 3.17 10.50 -37.19
N LYS A 37 3.69 11.73 -37.19
CA LYS A 37 5.10 12.01 -36.90
C LYS A 37 5.52 11.55 -35.50
N LEU A 38 4.67 11.76 -34.50
CA LEU A 38 5.01 11.49 -33.09
C LEU A 38 4.93 10.01 -32.70
N VAL A 39 4.01 9.28 -33.34
CA VAL A 39 3.64 7.92 -32.95
C VAL A 39 3.87 6.95 -34.10
N ARG A 40 3.22 7.14 -35.25
CA ARG A 40 3.22 6.18 -36.36
C ARG A 40 4.61 5.97 -36.94
N ASP A 41 5.43 6.99 -37.15
CA ASP A 41 6.76 6.79 -37.78
C ASP A 41 7.70 5.91 -36.94
N LYS A 42 7.31 5.65 -35.68
CA LYS A 42 8.04 4.80 -34.73
C LYS A 42 7.42 3.41 -34.55
N VAL A 43 6.26 3.13 -35.17
CA VAL A 43 5.55 1.84 -35.06
C VAL A 43 4.95 1.38 -36.38
N HIS A 44 4.76 0.07 -36.54
CA HIS A 44 4.11 -0.43 -37.74
C HIS A 44 2.67 0.10 -37.87
N ILE A 45 2.24 0.42 -39.10
CA ILE A 45 0.94 1.06 -39.37
C ILE A 45 -0.23 0.25 -38.81
N SER A 46 -0.18 -1.09 -38.93
CA SER A 46 -1.22 -1.97 -38.39
C SER A 46 -1.33 -1.86 -36.87
N THR A 47 -0.21 -1.73 -36.16
CA THR A 47 -0.18 -1.56 -34.69
C THR A 47 -0.89 -0.28 -34.29
N TYR A 48 -0.63 0.83 -34.99
CA TYR A 48 -1.29 2.10 -34.74
C TYR A 48 -2.81 2.02 -34.97
N TYR A 49 -3.25 1.39 -36.07
CA TYR A 49 -4.68 1.18 -36.30
C TYR A 49 -5.32 0.22 -35.29
N TYR A 50 -4.57 -0.76 -34.74
CA TYR A 50 -5.06 -1.57 -33.63
C TYR A 50 -5.26 -0.75 -32.36
N TRP A 51 -4.41 0.25 -32.09
CA TRP A 51 -4.61 1.19 -30.98
C TRP A 51 -5.85 2.05 -31.18
N LEU A 52 -6.02 2.66 -32.37
CA LEU A 52 -7.21 3.46 -32.68
C LEU A 52 -8.51 2.66 -32.51
N ASN A 53 -8.50 1.37 -32.85
CA ASN A 53 -9.67 0.52 -32.74
C ASN A 53 -9.80 -0.21 -31.39
N GLY A 54 -8.95 0.10 -30.40
CA GLY A 54 -8.97 -0.55 -29.08
C GLY A 54 -8.61 -2.04 -29.09
N LYS A 55 -8.06 -2.57 -30.20
CA LYS A 55 -7.67 -3.98 -30.35
C LYS A 55 -6.34 -4.32 -29.67
N SER A 56 -5.53 -3.31 -29.33
CA SER A 56 -4.24 -3.47 -28.67
C SER A 56 -4.02 -2.35 -27.64
N PRO A 57 -3.37 -2.62 -26.51
CA PRO A 57 -3.04 -1.58 -25.55
C PRO A 57 -1.93 -0.67 -26.05
N ILE A 58 -1.90 0.56 -25.53
CA ILE A 58 -0.99 1.60 -25.98
C ILE A 58 0.12 1.78 -24.93
N PRO A 59 1.40 1.63 -25.30
CA PRO A 59 2.51 1.94 -24.39
C PRO A 59 2.50 3.41 -23.95
N LEU A 60 2.76 3.67 -22.66
CA LEU A 60 2.81 5.00 -22.06
C LEU A 60 3.76 5.94 -22.80
N LYS A 61 4.88 5.42 -23.33
CA LYS A 61 5.81 6.20 -24.17
C LYS A 61 5.10 6.98 -25.28
N TYR A 62 4.21 6.31 -26.01
CA TYR A 62 3.53 6.92 -27.15
C TYR A 62 2.43 7.87 -26.71
N LEU A 63 1.75 7.56 -25.60
CA LEU A 63 0.76 8.44 -25.01
C LEU A 63 1.37 9.75 -24.51
N ARG A 64 2.57 9.71 -23.91
CA ARG A 64 3.30 10.91 -23.48
C ARG A 64 3.75 11.79 -24.63
N ASN A 65 4.15 11.21 -25.76
CA ASN A 65 4.52 12.01 -26.94
C ASN A 65 3.36 12.91 -27.42
N LEU A 66 2.11 12.50 -27.20
CA LEU A 66 0.93 13.29 -27.56
C LEU A 66 0.73 14.55 -26.70
N GLN A 67 1.49 14.72 -25.60
CA GLN A 67 1.45 15.94 -24.78
C GLN A 67 1.85 17.19 -25.57
N SER A 68 2.64 17.03 -26.64
CA SER A 68 2.99 18.12 -27.55
C SER A 68 1.84 18.61 -28.42
N ILE A 69 0.77 17.82 -28.57
CA ILE A 69 -0.45 18.17 -29.30
C ILE A 69 -1.54 18.64 -28.32
N ASP A 70 -1.68 17.93 -27.20
CA ASP A 70 -2.66 18.23 -26.15
C ASP A 70 -1.98 18.12 -24.78
N GLU A 71 -1.67 19.25 -24.17
CA GLU A 71 -1.00 19.32 -22.87
C GLU A 71 -1.76 18.56 -21.76
N ASN A 72 -3.08 18.42 -21.88
CA ASN A 72 -3.95 17.78 -20.90
C ASN A 72 -4.20 16.29 -21.18
N ILE A 73 -3.55 15.71 -22.20
CA ILE A 73 -3.79 14.33 -22.64
C ILE A 73 -3.58 13.31 -21.52
N MET A 74 -2.55 13.49 -20.70
CA MET A 74 -2.26 12.54 -19.62
C MET A 74 -3.33 12.55 -18.53
N GLU A 75 -3.96 13.69 -18.27
CA GLU A 75 -5.11 13.79 -17.35
C GLU A 75 -6.36 13.12 -17.92
N LYS A 76 -6.63 13.29 -19.23
CA LYS A 76 -7.73 12.60 -19.92
C LYS A 76 -7.54 11.08 -19.85
N ILE A 77 -6.34 10.60 -20.19
CA ILE A 77 -5.96 9.19 -20.11
C ILE A 77 -6.12 8.67 -18.69
N TYR A 78 -5.63 9.40 -17.68
CA TYR A 78 -5.75 9.01 -16.27
C TYR A 78 -7.22 8.85 -15.84
N LYS A 79 -8.11 9.74 -16.30
CA LYS A 79 -9.54 9.66 -15.99
C LYS A 79 -10.22 8.47 -16.67
N GLU A 80 -9.85 8.13 -17.90
CA GLU A 80 -10.60 7.15 -18.70
C GLU A 80 -10.02 5.73 -18.70
N PHE A 81 -8.71 5.54 -18.47
CA PHE A 81 -8.13 4.21 -18.60
C PHE A 81 -8.81 3.18 -17.71
N THR A 82 -8.96 1.97 -18.25
CA THR A 82 -9.67 0.85 -17.60
C THR A 82 -8.71 -0.11 -16.94
N PHE A 83 -7.66 -0.50 -17.67
CA PHE A 83 -6.62 -1.40 -17.19
C PHE A 83 -5.23 -0.91 -17.56
N ILE A 84 -4.25 -1.42 -16.83
CA ILE A 84 -2.84 -1.20 -17.10
C ILE A 84 -2.08 -2.51 -16.92
N SER A 85 -1.02 -2.70 -17.70
CA SER A 85 -0.15 -3.86 -17.63
C SER A 85 1.31 -3.49 -17.91
N SER A 86 2.23 -4.25 -17.33
CA SER A 86 3.65 -4.23 -17.73
C SER A 86 4.03 -5.42 -18.62
N ARG A 87 3.17 -6.46 -18.67
CA ARG A 87 3.35 -7.74 -19.38
C ARG A 87 1.98 -8.31 -19.78
N ARG A 88 1.70 -9.59 -19.48
CA ARG A 88 0.44 -10.27 -19.81
C ARG A 88 -0.67 -10.08 -18.78
N VAL A 89 -0.33 -9.80 -17.52
CA VAL A 89 -1.32 -9.70 -16.43
C VAL A 89 -1.78 -8.25 -16.28
N LYS A 90 -3.00 -7.99 -16.74
CA LYS A 90 -3.69 -6.71 -16.52
C LYS A 90 -4.13 -6.55 -15.06
N CYS A 91 -4.22 -5.31 -14.60
CA CYS A 91 -4.79 -4.95 -13.31
C CYS A 91 -5.51 -3.60 -13.41
N VAL A 92 -6.37 -3.35 -12.44
CA VAL A 92 -6.97 -2.03 -12.20
C VAL A 92 -6.07 -1.28 -11.23
N LEU A 93 -5.92 0.04 -11.43
CA LEU A 93 -5.32 0.90 -10.42
C LEU A 93 -6.34 1.89 -9.88
N PRO A 94 -6.35 2.14 -8.57
CA PRO A 94 -7.33 3.03 -7.98
C PRO A 94 -7.01 4.48 -8.36
N LYS A 95 -8.06 5.25 -8.66
CA LYS A 95 -8.01 6.72 -8.87
C LYS A 95 -8.34 7.50 -7.60
N VAL A 96 -8.74 6.78 -6.54
CA VAL A 96 -9.09 7.32 -5.22
C VAL A 96 -8.42 6.49 -4.13
N ILE A 97 -7.98 7.15 -3.06
CA ILE A 97 -7.59 6.47 -1.83
C ILE A 97 -8.81 6.23 -0.94
N GLY A 98 -9.13 4.95 -0.77
CA GLY A 98 -10.16 4.46 0.13
C GLY A 98 -9.58 3.83 1.41
N LYS A 99 -10.48 3.36 2.28
CA LYS A 99 -10.12 2.67 3.53
C LYS A 99 -9.25 1.43 3.27
N LYS A 100 -9.65 0.59 2.31
CA LYS A 100 -8.95 -0.63 1.91
C LYS A 100 -7.51 -0.36 1.45
N LEU A 101 -7.32 0.61 0.55
CA LEU A 101 -5.97 1.01 0.13
C LEU A 101 -5.16 1.59 1.29
N SER A 102 -5.75 2.44 2.12
CA SER A 102 -5.06 3.03 3.29
C SER A 102 -4.59 1.94 4.26
N TYR A 103 -5.44 0.94 4.51
CA TYR A 103 -5.12 -0.24 5.31
C TYR A 103 -3.96 -1.03 4.72
N LEU A 104 -3.98 -1.35 3.42
CA LEU A 104 -2.88 -2.05 2.74
C LEU A 104 -1.55 -1.28 2.84
N ILE A 105 -1.57 0.04 2.72
CA ILE A 105 -0.36 0.86 2.89
C ILE A 105 0.18 0.72 4.33
N GLY A 106 -0.70 0.72 5.34
CA GLY A 106 -0.31 0.48 6.73
C GLY A 106 0.34 -0.89 6.94
N VAL A 107 -0.27 -1.94 6.38
CA VAL A 107 0.29 -3.31 6.41
C VAL A 107 1.65 -3.37 5.73
N ILE A 108 1.82 -2.70 4.58
CA ILE A 108 3.10 -2.68 3.87
C ILE A 108 4.18 -1.95 4.68
N HIS A 109 3.81 -0.90 5.40
CA HIS A 109 4.75 -0.15 6.23
C HIS A 109 5.28 -0.97 7.41
N GLY A 110 4.49 -1.85 8.01
CA GLY A 110 4.98 -2.83 8.99
C GLY A 110 5.70 -4.01 8.32
N ASP A 111 4.95 -5.07 8.01
CA ASP A 111 5.52 -6.36 7.56
C ASP A 111 5.76 -6.49 6.05
N GLY A 112 5.40 -5.47 5.26
CA GLY A 112 5.60 -5.50 3.81
C GLY A 112 6.99 -5.07 3.36
N SER A 113 7.45 -5.58 2.22
CA SER A 113 8.65 -5.10 1.53
C SER A 113 8.43 -5.04 0.03
N ILE A 114 8.83 -3.93 -0.60
CA ILE A 114 8.89 -3.79 -2.06
C ILE A 114 10.32 -4.08 -2.49
N ASP A 115 10.53 -5.08 -3.34
CA ASP A 115 11.87 -5.40 -3.82
C ASP A 115 12.44 -4.29 -4.71
N LYS A 116 13.77 -4.22 -4.83
CA LYS A 116 14.47 -3.17 -5.61
C LYS A 116 13.99 -3.07 -7.07
N SER A 117 13.64 -4.20 -7.68
CA SER A 117 13.19 -4.27 -9.07
C SER A 117 11.67 -4.05 -9.23
N ARG A 118 10.93 -3.88 -8.12
CA ARG A 118 9.47 -3.75 -8.04
C ARG A 118 8.73 -4.91 -8.70
N ARG A 119 9.35 -6.08 -8.78
CA ARG A 119 8.73 -7.33 -9.25
C ARG A 119 7.80 -7.93 -8.19
N TYR A 120 8.08 -7.71 -6.91
CA TYR A 120 7.36 -8.29 -5.79
C TYR A 120 7.15 -7.26 -4.68
N VAL A 121 5.90 -7.16 -4.22
CA VAL A 121 5.62 -6.79 -2.83
C VAL A 121 5.43 -8.10 -2.06
N THR A 122 6.12 -8.26 -0.94
CA THR A 122 6.00 -9.42 -0.05
C THR A 122 5.53 -8.96 1.31
N ILE A 123 4.50 -9.60 1.85
CA ILE A 123 4.01 -9.41 3.22
C ILE A 123 4.23 -10.72 3.96
N THR A 124 4.97 -10.69 5.06
CA THR A 124 5.26 -11.88 5.89
C THR A 124 4.39 -11.87 7.13
N CYS A 125 3.75 -12.98 7.48
CA CYS A 125 2.91 -13.07 8.68
C CYS A 125 2.84 -14.53 9.17
N GLU A 126 2.68 -14.72 10.47
CA GLU A 126 2.47 -16.01 11.12
C GLU A 126 1.07 -16.58 10.87
N SER A 127 0.08 -15.74 10.50
CA SER A 127 -1.29 -16.17 10.27
C SER A 127 -1.59 -16.32 8.78
N ARG A 128 -1.66 -17.56 8.29
CA ARG A 128 -2.15 -17.85 6.93
C ARG A 128 -3.58 -17.35 6.74
N GLU A 129 -4.43 -17.51 7.75
CA GLU A 129 -5.81 -17.05 7.72
C GLU A 129 -5.89 -15.53 7.47
N TYR A 130 -5.06 -14.73 8.15
CA TYR A 130 -5.00 -13.29 7.91
C TYR A 130 -4.61 -12.97 6.46
N LEU A 131 -3.58 -13.63 5.93
CA LEU A 131 -3.14 -13.39 4.55
C LEU A 131 -4.23 -13.81 3.54
N GLU A 132 -4.88 -14.95 3.75
CA GLU A 132 -5.78 -15.54 2.76
C GLU A 132 -7.24 -15.06 2.85
N LYS A 133 -7.77 -14.85 4.05
CA LYS A 133 -9.17 -14.43 4.25
C LYS A 133 -9.33 -12.92 4.40
N ILE A 134 -8.27 -12.19 4.74
CA ILE A 134 -8.33 -10.73 4.92
C ILE A 134 -7.56 -10.00 3.82
N LEU A 135 -6.25 -10.22 3.69
CA LEU A 135 -5.44 -9.43 2.76
C LEU A 135 -5.72 -9.74 1.29
N LYS A 136 -5.81 -11.03 0.92
CA LYS A 136 -6.11 -11.45 -0.47
C LYS A 136 -7.40 -10.81 -1.01
N PRO A 137 -8.57 -10.88 -0.33
CA PRO A 137 -9.79 -10.21 -0.79
C PRO A 137 -9.65 -8.71 -0.92
N ILE A 138 -8.96 -8.04 0.02
CA ILE A 138 -8.74 -6.59 -0.05
C ILE A 138 -7.88 -6.22 -1.28
N ILE A 139 -6.82 -6.98 -1.57
CA ILE A 139 -5.97 -6.74 -2.75
C ILE A 139 -6.76 -7.01 -4.04
N LYS A 140 -7.57 -8.08 -4.07
CA LYS A 140 -8.43 -8.39 -5.20
C LYS A 140 -9.43 -7.26 -5.47
N ASP A 141 -10.06 -6.72 -4.43
CA ASP A 141 -11.00 -5.61 -4.55
C ASP A 141 -10.34 -4.31 -5.03
N VAL A 142 -9.15 -3.99 -4.53
CA VAL A 142 -8.46 -2.73 -4.87
C VAL A 142 -7.85 -2.75 -6.28
N PHE A 143 -7.35 -3.91 -6.73
CA PHE A 143 -6.54 -4.00 -7.96
C PHE A 143 -7.04 -4.98 -9.01
N ASP A 144 -8.16 -5.66 -8.76
CA ASP A 144 -8.64 -6.81 -9.55
C ASP A 144 -7.58 -7.94 -9.67
N TYR A 145 -6.67 -8.04 -8.71
CA TYR A 145 -5.53 -8.96 -8.73
C TYR A 145 -5.50 -9.91 -7.53
N THR A 146 -5.29 -11.21 -7.80
CA THR A 146 -5.17 -12.23 -6.74
C THR A 146 -3.69 -12.57 -6.48
N PRO A 147 -3.13 -12.19 -5.32
CA PRO A 147 -1.76 -12.56 -4.97
C PRO A 147 -1.64 -14.02 -4.53
N LYS A 148 -0.40 -14.55 -4.51
CA LYS A 148 -0.10 -15.93 -4.11
C LYS A 148 0.40 -15.99 -2.66
N THR A 149 0.00 -17.01 -1.91
CA THR A 149 0.53 -17.29 -0.57
C THR A 149 1.48 -18.48 -0.65
N TYR A 150 2.57 -18.42 0.11
CA TYR A 150 3.57 -19.47 0.21
C TYR A 150 3.82 -19.82 1.67
N ASP A 151 3.96 -21.11 1.95
CA ASP A 151 4.37 -21.63 3.25
C ASP A 151 5.88 -21.50 3.41
N MET A 152 6.32 -21.06 4.58
CA MET A 152 7.73 -20.87 4.90
C MET A 152 8.09 -21.61 6.18
N ASP A 153 9.34 -22.10 6.27
CA ASP A 153 9.87 -22.83 7.43
C ASP A 153 8.87 -23.86 7.99
N ARG A 154 8.43 -24.77 7.10
CA ARG A 154 7.47 -25.85 7.41
C ARG A 154 6.15 -25.35 8.03
N GLY A 155 5.70 -24.16 7.64
CA GLY A 155 4.42 -23.59 8.09
C GLY A 155 4.49 -22.76 9.36
N LYS A 156 5.68 -22.43 9.88
CA LYS A 156 5.81 -21.51 11.02
C LYS A 156 5.41 -20.08 10.67
N TYR A 157 5.60 -19.68 9.42
CA TYR A 157 5.12 -18.41 8.90
C TYR A 157 4.83 -18.50 7.40
N TYR A 158 4.20 -17.46 6.87
CA TYR A 158 3.68 -17.43 5.51
C TYR A 158 4.08 -16.14 4.82
N ARG A 159 4.14 -16.18 3.49
CA ARG A 159 4.39 -15.00 2.65
C ARG A 159 3.29 -14.83 1.63
N LEU A 160 2.68 -13.64 1.63
CA LEU A 160 1.80 -13.19 0.55
C LEU A 160 2.62 -12.38 -0.46
N ILE A 161 2.63 -12.79 -1.72
CA ILE A 161 3.42 -12.20 -2.78
C ILE A 161 2.51 -11.57 -3.84
N ILE A 162 2.65 -10.27 -4.03
CA ILE A 162 2.07 -9.51 -5.14
C ILE A 162 3.09 -9.49 -6.29
N GLY A 163 2.95 -10.44 -7.21
CA GLY A 163 3.82 -10.60 -8.38
C GLY A 163 3.38 -9.77 -9.58
N ASN A 164 2.97 -8.52 -9.38
CA ASN A 164 2.54 -7.62 -10.45
C ASN A 164 3.32 -6.30 -10.39
N LYS A 165 4.17 -6.07 -11.40
CA LYS A 165 5.06 -4.91 -11.45
C LYS A 165 4.32 -3.57 -11.45
N VAL A 166 3.13 -3.51 -12.06
CA VAL A 166 2.32 -2.29 -12.10
C VAL A 166 1.82 -1.93 -10.69
N ILE A 167 1.23 -2.90 -9.99
CA ILE A 167 0.77 -2.71 -8.60
C ILE A 167 1.93 -2.35 -7.67
N ASN A 168 3.09 -2.98 -7.85
CA ASN A 168 4.26 -2.72 -7.01
C ASN A 168 4.86 -1.32 -7.27
N HIS A 169 4.83 -0.85 -8.52
CA HIS A 169 5.15 0.55 -8.84
C HIS A 169 4.14 1.51 -8.19
N PHE A 170 2.85 1.17 -8.23
CA PHE A 170 1.82 1.96 -7.55
C PHE A 170 2.06 2.06 -6.03
N PHE A 171 2.37 0.94 -5.35
CA PHE A 171 2.72 0.99 -3.93
C PHE A 171 3.99 1.80 -3.65
N SER A 172 4.94 1.85 -4.59
CA SER A 172 6.16 2.67 -4.44
C SER A 172 5.90 4.18 -4.45
N LEU A 173 4.68 4.62 -4.78
CA LEU A 173 4.25 6.02 -4.59
C LEU A 173 4.03 6.35 -3.10
N PHE A 174 3.78 5.34 -2.26
CA PHE A 174 3.44 5.51 -0.85
C PHE A 174 4.49 4.94 0.10
N SER A 175 5.24 3.92 -0.33
CA SER A 175 6.24 3.21 0.47
C SER A 175 7.62 3.22 -0.19
N PRO A 176 8.72 3.32 0.59
CA PRO A 176 10.07 3.14 0.09
C PRO A 176 10.27 1.78 -0.57
N VAL A 177 11.18 1.75 -1.55
CA VAL A 177 11.62 0.53 -2.24
C VAL A 177 12.93 0.02 -1.64
N GLY A 178 13.03 -1.30 -1.46
CA GLY A 178 14.16 -1.93 -0.80
C GLY A 178 14.17 -1.68 0.71
N ASN A 179 15.31 -1.25 1.26
CA ASN A 179 15.44 -1.01 2.69
C ASN A 179 14.60 0.21 3.12
N LYS A 180 13.62 -0.04 4.00
CA LYS A 180 12.67 0.94 4.53
C LYS A 180 13.20 1.72 5.75
N LYS A 181 14.25 1.26 6.43
CA LYS A 181 14.75 1.86 7.68
C LYS A 181 15.05 3.35 7.51
N GLY A 182 14.45 4.21 8.33
CA GLY A 182 14.66 5.65 8.29
C GLY A 182 13.87 6.40 7.20
N LYS A 183 13.06 5.69 6.39
CA LYS A 183 12.43 6.26 5.17
C LYS A 183 10.90 6.21 5.18
N ILE A 184 10.30 5.47 6.10
CA ILE A 184 8.84 5.33 6.17
C ILE A 184 8.25 6.63 6.70
N LYS A 185 7.18 7.09 6.06
CA LYS A 185 6.35 8.22 6.51
C LYS A 185 4.89 7.89 6.29
N ILE A 186 4.00 8.37 7.15
CA ILE A 186 2.56 8.28 6.90
C ILE A 186 2.23 9.13 5.67
N PRO A 187 1.57 8.60 4.62
CA PRO A 187 1.27 9.39 3.43
C PRO A 187 0.44 10.63 3.77
N LYS A 188 0.83 11.80 3.26
CA LYS A 188 0.12 13.08 3.52
C LYS A 188 -1.37 12.99 3.22
N ILE A 189 -1.74 12.31 2.13
CA ILE A 189 -3.15 12.13 1.73
C ILE A 189 -3.96 11.32 2.75
N VAL A 190 -3.34 10.36 3.45
CA VAL A 190 -3.98 9.60 4.53
C VAL A 190 -4.21 10.49 5.75
N LEU A 191 -3.25 11.36 6.09
CA LEU A 191 -3.35 12.30 7.21
C LEU A 191 -4.47 13.36 7.03
N LYS A 192 -4.87 13.64 5.78
CA LYS A 192 -5.95 14.61 5.46
C LYS A 192 -7.35 14.12 5.85
N ASN A 193 -7.55 12.82 6.10
CA ASN A 193 -8.87 12.28 6.42
C ASN A 193 -8.82 11.30 7.58
N LYS A 194 -9.57 11.59 8.65
CA LYS A 194 -9.61 10.76 9.87
C LYS A 194 -9.97 9.30 9.59
N LYS A 195 -10.93 9.02 8.69
CA LYS A 195 -11.34 7.64 8.36
C LYS A 195 -10.22 6.89 7.64
N LEU A 196 -9.46 7.55 6.78
CA LEU A 196 -8.30 6.94 6.10
C LEU A 196 -7.15 6.70 7.08
N LEU A 197 -6.89 7.67 7.97
CA LEU A 197 -5.87 7.55 9.02
C LEU A 197 -6.16 6.37 9.95
N ILE A 198 -7.42 6.21 10.38
CA ILE A 198 -7.84 5.05 11.20
C ILE A 198 -7.57 3.74 10.44
N SER A 199 -7.96 3.64 9.17
CA SER A 199 -7.71 2.42 8.38
C SER A 199 -6.22 2.14 8.17
N TYR A 200 -5.40 3.17 7.95
CA TYR A 200 -3.95 3.03 7.87
C TYR A 200 -3.34 2.54 9.18
N LEU A 201 -3.71 3.16 10.31
CA LEU A 201 -3.21 2.76 11.62
C LEU A 201 -3.66 1.33 11.99
N SER A 202 -4.89 0.96 11.62
CA SER A 202 -5.38 -0.42 11.78
C SER A 202 -4.48 -1.43 11.06
N GLY A 203 -4.14 -1.21 9.79
CA GLY A 203 -3.23 -2.10 9.05
C GLY A 203 -1.81 -2.11 9.60
N LEU A 204 -1.31 -0.97 10.05
CA LEU A 204 -0.01 -0.87 10.70
C LEU A 204 0.02 -1.61 12.05
N PHE A 205 -1.05 -1.53 12.84
CA PHE A 205 -1.10 -2.20 14.16
C PHE A 205 -1.45 -3.68 14.06
N ASP A 206 -2.12 -4.11 12.99
CA ASP A 206 -2.27 -5.53 12.66
C ASP A 206 -0.94 -6.21 12.33
N THR A 207 0.11 -5.46 12.02
CA THR A 207 1.48 -5.97 11.84
C THR A 207 2.32 -5.73 13.12
N ASP A 208 2.77 -4.51 13.35
CA ASP A 208 3.72 -4.15 14.42
C ASP A 208 3.08 -3.88 15.79
N GLY A 209 1.75 -3.87 15.88
CA GLY A 209 1.02 -3.59 17.12
C GLY A 209 0.87 -4.83 18.01
N CYS A 210 1.07 -4.66 19.32
CA CYS A 210 0.96 -5.72 20.32
C CYS A 210 -0.08 -5.36 21.38
N LEU A 211 -1.02 -6.26 21.64
CA LEU A 211 -1.97 -6.19 22.73
C LEU A 211 -1.56 -7.17 23.84
N SER A 212 -1.74 -6.75 25.11
CA SER A 212 -1.56 -7.59 26.29
C SER A 212 -2.31 -8.92 26.15
N ASN A 213 -1.66 -10.03 26.51
CA ASN A 213 -2.25 -11.36 26.38
C ASN A 213 -2.76 -11.87 27.72
N VAL A 214 -4.01 -11.49 28.05
CA VAL A 214 -4.66 -11.83 29.32
C VAL A 214 -4.86 -13.34 29.47
N GLU A 215 -5.17 -14.05 28.37
CA GLU A 215 -5.32 -15.52 28.36
C GLU A 215 -4.01 -16.24 28.75
N LYS A 216 -2.84 -15.62 28.55
CA LYS A 216 -1.54 -16.13 29.01
C LYS A 216 -1.10 -15.58 30.36
N GLY A 217 -2.04 -15.06 31.17
CA GLY A 217 -1.77 -14.57 32.53
C GLY A 217 -1.17 -13.17 32.61
N THR A 218 -1.17 -12.38 31.52
CA THR A 218 -0.72 -10.98 31.57
C THR A 218 -1.68 -10.16 32.43
N LYS A 219 -1.24 -9.72 33.61
CA LYS A 219 -2.08 -8.97 34.57
C LYS A 219 -2.41 -7.54 34.11
N SER A 220 -1.51 -6.90 33.36
CA SER A 220 -1.68 -5.51 32.90
C SER A 220 -2.29 -5.43 31.51
N LEU A 221 -3.27 -4.55 31.32
CA LEU A 221 -3.90 -4.28 30.03
C LEU A 221 -3.16 -3.16 29.31
N PHE A 222 -2.70 -3.42 28.09
CA PHE A 222 -2.00 -2.41 27.31
C PHE A 222 -2.02 -2.68 25.81
N PHE A 223 -1.73 -1.62 25.06
CA PHE A 223 -1.29 -1.66 23.68
C PHE A 223 0.14 -1.11 23.57
N VAL A 224 0.97 -1.74 22.75
CA VAL A 224 2.31 -1.29 22.39
C VAL A 224 2.49 -1.32 20.88
N PHE A 225 3.05 -0.25 20.30
CA PHE A 225 3.59 -0.25 18.95
C PHE A 225 5.10 -0.03 19.01
N LEU A 226 5.86 -0.87 18.31
CA LEU A 226 7.32 -0.95 18.37
C LEU A 226 7.91 -0.64 16.99
N GLN A 227 8.88 0.29 16.92
CA GLN A 227 9.69 0.50 15.71
C GLN A 227 11.11 1.00 16.05
N ALA A 228 12.07 0.68 15.19
CA ALA A 228 13.45 1.16 15.31
C ALA A 228 13.62 2.63 14.86
N ASP A 229 12.74 3.11 13.97
CA ASP A 229 12.79 4.48 13.46
C ASP A 229 12.02 5.44 14.37
N LYS A 230 12.76 6.24 15.16
CA LYS A 230 12.19 7.22 16.08
C LYS A 230 11.24 8.19 15.39
N ARG A 231 11.62 8.70 14.21
CA ARG A 231 10.83 9.72 13.50
C ARG A 231 9.48 9.16 13.09
N PHE A 232 9.46 7.91 12.62
CA PHE A 232 8.21 7.24 12.29
C PHE A 232 7.35 6.97 13.54
N VAL A 233 7.96 6.64 14.68
CA VAL A 233 7.23 6.53 15.96
C VAL A 233 6.63 7.86 16.39
N GLU A 234 7.36 8.96 16.25
CA GLU A 234 6.86 10.32 16.52
C GLU A 234 5.68 10.68 15.59
N ASP A 235 5.77 10.34 14.30
CA ASP A 235 4.67 10.51 13.32
C ASP A 235 3.42 9.71 13.72
N VAL A 236 3.58 8.44 14.13
CA VAL A 236 2.47 7.59 14.58
C VAL A 236 1.87 8.11 15.90
N SER A 237 2.71 8.59 16.84
CA SER A 237 2.25 9.22 18.08
C SER A 237 1.41 10.47 17.80
N ALA A 238 1.87 11.33 16.88
CA ALA A 238 1.14 12.52 16.46
C ALA A 238 -0.18 12.15 15.75
N ALA A 239 -0.19 11.11 14.92
CA ALA A 239 -1.40 10.59 14.29
C ALA A 239 -2.43 10.09 15.32
N LEU A 240 -2.01 9.37 16.35
CA LEU A 240 -2.88 8.95 17.45
C LEU A 240 -3.44 10.15 18.23
N LYS A 241 -2.61 11.17 18.51
CA LYS A 241 -3.07 12.41 19.17
C LYS A 241 -4.13 13.15 18.34
N ARG A 242 -4.02 13.18 17.00
CA ARG A 242 -5.06 13.72 16.10
C ARG A 242 -6.41 12.99 16.19
N LEU A 243 -6.42 11.76 16.71
CA LEU A 243 -7.62 10.96 16.98
C LEU A 243 -8.08 11.05 18.44
N ASN A 244 -7.51 12.00 19.20
CA ASN A 244 -7.71 12.16 20.64
C ASN A 244 -7.35 10.89 21.42
N ILE A 245 -6.23 10.24 21.05
CA ILE A 245 -5.67 9.08 21.74
C ILE A 245 -4.30 9.48 22.29
N SER A 246 -4.29 9.90 23.55
CA SER A 246 -3.07 10.25 24.27
C SER A 246 -2.17 9.03 24.43
N ASN A 247 -0.86 9.22 24.27
CA ASN A 247 0.11 8.14 24.32
C ASN A 247 1.48 8.68 24.73
N ARG A 248 2.38 7.78 25.15
CA ARG A 248 3.75 8.10 25.54
C ARG A 248 4.73 7.31 24.69
N ILE A 249 5.84 7.95 24.34
CA ILE A 249 6.97 7.33 23.64
C ILE A 249 8.03 6.98 24.67
N TYR A 250 8.54 5.76 24.60
CA TYR A 250 9.61 5.26 25.47
C TYR A 250 10.75 4.72 24.62
N LYS A 251 11.97 4.88 25.12
CA LYS A 251 13.19 4.28 24.56
C LYS A 251 13.49 2.99 25.30
N PHE A 252 13.74 1.91 24.57
CA PHE A 252 14.10 0.61 25.15
C PHE A 252 15.36 0.04 24.47
N PRO A 253 16.23 -0.66 25.21
CA PRO A 253 17.21 -1.54 24.58
C PRO A 253 16.47 -2.70 23.89
N SER A 254 16.85 -2.99 22.66
CA SER A 254 16.35 -4.14 21.91
C SER A 254 16.96 -5.41 22.53
N PRO A 255 16.18 -6.48 22.74
CA PRO A 255 16.72 -7.75 23.23
C PRO A 255 17.78 -8.29 22.26
N SER A 256 18.92 -8.73 22.78
CA SER A 256 19.93 -9.43 21.98
C SER A 256 19.29 -10.67 21.35
N LYS A 257 19.50 -10.88 20.04
CA LYS A 257 19.12 -12.16 19.42
C LYS A 257 20.03 -13.27 19.94
N PRO A 258 19.53 -14.50 20.13
CA PRO A 258 20.37 -15.63 20.50
C PRO A 258 21.55 -15.76 19.50
N GLY A 259 22.79 -15.68 20.01
CA GLY A 259 24.01 -15.78 19.21
C GLY A 259 24.59 -14.47 18.67
N GLU A 260 23.98 -13.30 18.93
CA GLU A 260 24.55 -12.00 18.56
C GLU A 260 25.09 -11.26 19.80
N ILE A 261 26.43 -11.16 19.91
CA ILE A 261 27.12 -10.34 20.93
C ILE A 261 27.13 -8.88 20.46
N ASN A 262 26.82 -7.93 21.36
CA ASN A 262 26.91 -6.47 21.15
C ASN A 262 26.12 -5.90 19.96
N ARG A 263 24.80 -5.89 20.08
CA ARG A 263 23.97 -4.93 19.35
C ARG A 263 23.30 -3.99 20.33
N ASP A 264 23.83 -2.77 20.46
CA ASP A 264 23.16 -1.62 21.08
C ASP A 264 22.02 -1.12 20.18
N LEU A 265 21.11 -2.03 19.81
CA LEU A 265 19.93 -1.67 19.05
C LEU A 265 18.93 -1.02 19.99
N ILE A 266 18.56 0.21 19.67
CA ILE A 266 17.54 0.96 20.39
C ILE A 266 16.22 0.79 19.65
N GLU A 267 15.16 0.55 20.40
CA GLU A 267 13.79 0.55 19.89
C GLU A 267 12.96 1.63 20.58
N TRP A 268 12.01 2.18 19.83
CA TRP A 268 11.08 3.17 20.30
C TRP A 268 9.69 2.55 20.40
N ARG A 269 9.02 2.77 21.54
CA ARG A 269 7.71 2.18 21.83
C ARG A 269 6.69 3.27 22.10
N ILE A 270 5.55 3.19 21.41
CA ILE A 270 4.33 3.87 21.86
C ILE A 270 3.62 2.95 22.83
N TYR A 271 3.32 3.43 24.03
CA TYR A 271 2.61 2.67 25.05
C TYR A 271 1.27 3.34 25.41
N ILE A 272 0.21 2.51 25.50
CA ILE A 272 -1.12 2.90 25.95
C ILE A 272 -1.59 1.89 27.01
N GLY A 273 -1.55 2.28 28.29
CA GLY A 273 -1.96 1.41 29.41
C GLY A 273 -3.05 1.98 30.32
N SER A 274 -3.40 3.26 30.20
CA SER A 274 -4.54 3.83 30.94
C SER A 274 -5.83 3.16 30.44
N LYS A 275 -6.63 2.58 31.34
CA LYS A 275 -7.86 1.85 31.00
C LYS A 275 -8.80 2.66 30.09
N LYS A 276 -9.06 3.92 30.45
CA LYS A 276 -9.92 4.83 29.66
C LYS A 276 -9.37 5.04 28.24
N ILE A 277 -8.10 5.42 28.13
CA ILE A 277 -7.46 5.69 26.83
C ILE A 277 -7.38 4.41 25.99
N LEU A 278 -7.07 3.28 26.61
CA LEU A 278 -7.00 1.98 25.94
C LEU A 278 -8.38 1.58 25.40
N ARG A 279 -9.45 1.78 26.16
CA ARG A 279 -10.82 1.56 25.72
C ARG A 279 -11.15 2.43 24.50
N ASP A 280 -10.87 3.73 24.58
CA ASP A 280 -11.08 4.66 23.46
C ASP A 280 -10.29 4.26 22.20
N PHE A 281 -9.03 3.84 22.38
CA PHE A 281 -8.18 3.34 21.30
C PHE A 281 -8.79 2.11 20.63
N LEU A 282 -9.16 1.09 21.42
CA LEU A 282 -9.71 -0.17 20.91
C LEU A 282 -11.08 0.01 20.24
N ILE A 283 -11.88 0.99 20.66
CA ILE A 283 -13.15 1.31 19.99
C ILE A 283 -12.89 2.01 18.66
N LYS A 284 -11.95 2.97 18.61
CA LYS A 284 -11.71 3.80 17.43
C LYS A 284 -10.91 3.09 16.34
N ILE A 285 -9.95 2.25 16.70
CA ILE A 285 -9.02 1.60 15.77
C ILE A 285 -9.26 0.08 15.80
N PRO A 286 -9.92 -0.49 14.77
CA PRO A 286 -10.17 -1.92 14.72
C PRO A 286 -8.89 -2.70 14.40
N PHE A 287 -8.90 -3.99 14.72
CA PHE A 287 -7.89 -4.96 14.29
C PHE A 287 -8.60 -5.97 13.39
N HIS A 288 -8.00 -6.30 12.27
CA HIS A 288 -8.50 -7.30 11.32
C HIS A 288 -7.66 -8.58 11.37
N HIS A 289 -6.47 -8.55 11.99
CA HIS A 289 -5.72 -9.76 12.27
C HIS A 289 -6.51 -10.63 13.28
N PRO A 290 -6.85 -11.91 12.96
CA PRO A 290 -7.78 -12.70 13.75
C PRO A 290 -7.40 -12.80 15.24
N LEU A 291 -6.13 -13.08 15.52
CA LEU A 291 -5.64 -13.20 16.90
C LEU A 291 -5.67 -11.86 17.65
N LYS A 292 -5.40 -10.74 16.96
CA LYS A 292 -5.38 -9.41 17.59
C LYS A 292 -6.80 -8.91 17.82
N ASN A 293 -7.72 -9.18 16.90
CA ASN A 293 -9.13 -8.87 17.09
C ASN A 293 -9.73 -9.67 18.26
N LYS A 294 -9.46 -10.98 18.36
CA LYS A 294 -9.88 -11.79 19.51
C LYS A 294 -9.37 -11.19 20.83
N ARG A 295 -8.08 -10.82 20.89
CA ARG A 295 -7.51 -10.18 22.09
C ARG A 295 -8.17 -8.84 22.41
N ARG A 296 -8.43 -8.01 21.38
CA ARG A 296 -9.15 -6.75 21.53
C ARG A 296 -10.53 -6.96 22.16
N GLU A 297 -11.29 -7.93 21.67
CA GLU A 297 -12.63 -8.23 22.21
C GLU A 297 -12.57 -8.67 23.67
N ILE A 298 -11.60 -9.50 24.04
CA ILE A 298 -11.39 -9.91 25.45
C ILE A 298 -11.05 -8.69 26.31
N ILE A 299 -10.09 -7.86 25.89
CA ILE A 299 -9.68 -6.67 26.65
C ILE A 299 -10.86 -5.70 26.84
N LEU A 300 -11.68 -5.48 25.80
CA LEU A 300 -12.86 -4.61 25.87
C LEU A 300 -13.93 -5.10 26.85
N LYS A 301 -14.01 -6.41 27.11
CA LYS A 301 -14.93 -6.98 28.11
C LYS A 301 -14.43 -6.77 29.55
N ILE A 302 -13.12 -6.58 29.74
CA ILE A 302 -12.49 -6.39 31.06
C ILE A 302 -12.44 -4.90 31.44
N LEU A 303 -12.30 -4.01 30.44
CA LEU A 303 -12.24 -2.56 30.62
C LEU A 303 -13.60 -1.94 30.93
#